data_AF-A0A442X603-F1
#
_entry.id   AF-A0A442X603-F1
#
_cell.length_a   1.000
_cell.length_b   1.000
_cell.length_c   1.000
_cell.angle_alpha   90.00
_cell.angle_beta   90.00
_cell.angle_gamma   90.00
#
_symmetry.space_group_name_H-M   'P 1'
#
loop_
_entity.id
_entity.type
_entity.pdbx_description
1 polymer ?
#
loop_
_entity_poly.entity_id
_entity_poly.type
_entity_poly.pdbx_seq_one_letter_code
_entity_poly.pdbx_strand_id
1 'polypeptide(L)'
;MSSIADGEIQALVAEAKKRIERDGANRGSLADVLTVIERAAGLPGRWGPDRYPDPDAGERQARYLIVTDPDDSFTLYLNVMRPGNRIPPHNHTTWACIAAVEGAEHNTLYERTDGRTGAGPATLRLTGEVDVQPGRGIALLADDIHSVEIRGEQPIRHLHFYGKALETLSERLMFDLDACEAKPMKMAVATKK
;
A
#
# COMPACT_ATOMS: atom_id res chain seq x y z
N MET A 1 22.52 -9.76 16.18
CA MET A 1 22.16 -8.41 15.66
C MET A 1 20.74 -8.35 15.06
N SER A 2 20.09 -9.48 14.73
CA SER A 2 18.73 -9.53 14.15
C SER A 2 17.58 -9.06 15.08
N SER A 3 17.64 -9.32 16.39
CA SER A 3 16.45 -9.15 17.26
C SER A 3 16.15 -7.69 17.66
N ILE A 4 17.15 -6.82 17.73
CA ILE A 4 16.95 -5.41 18.11
C ILE A 4 16.29 -4.62 16.98
N ALA A 5 16.73 -4.85 15.74
CA ALA A 5 16.18 -4.19 14.55
C ALA A 5 14.74 -4.64 14.25
N ASP A 6 14.41 -5.90 14.54
CA ASP A 6 13.02 -6.36 14.47
C ASP A 6 12.17 -5.70 15.59
N GLY A 7 12.75 -5.44 16.76
CA GLY A 7 12.08 -4.72 17.86
C GLY A 7 11.74 -3.26 17.55
N GLU A 8 12.59 -2.54 16.80
CA GLU A 8 12.33 -1.15 16.40
C GLU A 8 11.13 -1.04 15.44
N ILE A 9 11.04 -1.92 14.44
CA ILE A 9 9.88 -1.96 13.54
C ILE A 9 8.60 -2.29 14.31
N GLN A 10 8.65 -3.26 15.23
CA GLN A 10 7.51 -3.61 16.07
C GLN A 10 7.06 -2.42 16.94
N ALA A 11 8.01 -1.65 17.48
CA ALA A 11 7.69 -0.45 18.26
C ALA A 11 7.01 0.64 17.40
N LEU A 12 7.50 0.87 16.17
CA LEU A 12 6.87 1.82 15.24
C LEU A 12 5.47 1.36 14.81
N VAL A 13 5.29 0.07 14.47
CA VAL A 13 3.96 -0.46 14.16
C VAL A 13 3.02 -0.33 15.36
N ALA A 14 3.47 -0.63 16.58
CA ALA A 14 2.67 -0.44 17.78
C ALA A 14 2.30 1.04 18.03
N GLU A 15 3.18 1.99 17.71
CA GLU A 15 2.86 3.41 17.77
C GLU A 15 1.77 3.79 16.74
N ALA A 16 1.89 3.31 15.50
CA ALA A 16 0.90 3.53 14.45
C ALA A 16 -0.48 2.98 14.85
N LYS A 17 -0.52 1.76 15.40
CA LYS A 17 -1.74 1.12 15.89
C LYS A 17 -2.47 1.96 16.94
N LYS A 18 -1.73 2.45 17.94
CA LYS A 18 -2.30 3.29 19.02
C LYS A 18 -3.01 4.54 18.49
N ARG A 19 -2.55 5.12 17.38
CA ARG A 19 -3.19 6.29 16.75
C ARG A 19 -4.57 5.91 16.19
N ILE A 20 -4.67 4.76 15.53
CA ILE A 20 -5.94 4.24 15.00
C ILE A 20 -6.88 3.76 16.11
N GLU A 21 -6.36 3.08 17.12
CA GLU A 21 -7.15 2.61 18.27
C GLU A 21 -7.76 3.78 19.06
N ARG A 22 -7.03 4.90 19.16
CA ARG A 22 -7.49 6.10 19.88
C ARG A 22 -8.58 6.87 19.11
N ASP A 23 -8.35 7.13 17.82
CA ASP A 23 -9.14 8.10 17.05
C ASP A 23 -10.03 7.45 15.96
N GLY A 24 -9.94 6.14 15.79
CA GLY A 24 -10.45 5.45 14.62
C GLY A 24 -9.67 5.79 13.35
N ALA A 25 -9.98 5.11 12.24
CA ALA A 25 -9.39 5.41 10.94
C ALA A 25 -10.09 6.64 10.32
N ASN A 26 -9.38 7.76 10.25
CA ASN A 26 -9.83 9.00 9.64
C ASN A 26 -8.64 9.73 9.00
N ARG A 27 -8.88 10.83 8.29
CA ARG A 27 -7.81 11.58 7.59
C ARG A 27 -6.69 12.05 8.52
N GLY A 28 -7.04 12.52 9.71
CA GLY A 28 -6.07 13.00 10.69
C GLY A 28 -5.23 11.87 11.26
N SER A 29 -5.87 10.82 11.76
CA SER A 29 -5.16 9.67 12.33
C SER A 29 -4.30 8.93 11.30
N LEU A 30 -4.73 8.88 10.02
CA LEU A 30 -3.94 8.29 8.96
C LEU A 30 -2.75 9.15 8.52
N ALA A 31 -2.84 10.48 8.53
CA ALA A 31 -1.68 11.34 8.30
C ALA A 31 -0.61 11.13 9.41
N ASP A 32 -1.09 10.98 10.63
CA ASP A 32 -0.32 10.64 11.81
C ASP A 32 0.36 9.27 11.68
N VAL A 33 -0.38 8.24 11.25
CA VAL A 33 0.16 6.90 10.95
C VAL A 33 1.18 6.95 9.82
N LEU A 34 0.90 7.69 8.75
CA LEU A 34 1.81 7.82 7.61
C LEU A 34 3.18 8.34 8.05
N THR A 35 3.21 9.34 8.92
CA THR A 35 4.46 9.86 9.52
C THR A 35 5.24 8.77 10.26
N VAL A 36 4.56 7.83 10.92
CA VAL A 36 5.20 6.68 11.56
C VAL A 36 5.81 5.73 10.53
N ILE A 37 5.07 5.43 9.46
CA ILE A 37 5.52 4.50 8.41
C ILE A 37 6.65 5.10 7.57
N GLU A 38 6.67 6.42 7.34
CA GLU A 38 7.80 7.13 6.72
C GLU A 38 9.09 7.00 7.55
N ARG A 39 8.99 7.10 8.89
CA ARG A 39 10.14 6.83 9.77
C ARG A 39 10.61 5.38 9.67
N ALA A 40 9.69 4.42 9.61
CA ALA A 40 10.05 3.01 9.41
C ALA A 40 10.73 2.78 8.05
N ALA A 41 10.24 3.43 6.99
CA ALA A 41 10.83 3.34 5.65
C ALA A 41 12.25 3.92 5.61
N GLY A 42 12.51 4.98 6.37
CA GLY A 42 13.82 5.63 6.48
C GLY A 42 14.87 4.88 7.33
N LEU A 43 14.56 3.71 7.90
CA LEU A 43 15.52 2.94 8.70
C LEU A 43 16.70 2.44 7.84
N PRO A 44 17.95 2.88 8.11
CA PRO A 44 19.10 2.59 7.25
C PRO A 44 19.40 1.09 7.13
N GLY A 45 19.64 0.62 5.91
CA GLY A 45 20.07 -0.75 5.62
C GLY A 45 19.02 -1.83 5.93
N ARG A 46 17.78 -1.44 6.25
CA ARG A 46 16.77 -2.39 6.74
C ARG A 46 16.05 -3.17 5.66
N TRP A 47 15.91 -2.57 4.49
CA TRP A 47 14.95 -3.00 3.46
C TRP A 47 15.63 -3.48 2.17
N GLY A 48 16.95 -3.69 2.21
CA GLY A 48 17.75 -4.01 1.03
C GLY A 48 17.55 -5.42 0.45
N PRO A 49 18.12 -5.68 -0.74
CA PRO A 49 17.95 -6.92 -1.49
C PRO A 49 18.48 -8.17 -0.79
N ASP A 50 19.46 -8.04 0.10
CA ASP A 50 20.03 -9.19 0.85
C ASP A 50 18.99 -9.88 1.74
N ARG A 51 18.00 -9.12 2.24
CA ARG A 51 16.89 -9.64 3.06
C ARG A 51 15.60 -9.77 2.27
N TYR A 52 15.37 -8.87 1.33
CA TYR A 52 14.15 -8.83 0.53
C TYR A 52 14.52 -8.76 -0.96
N PRO A 53 14.80 -9.91 -1.60
CA PRO A 53 15.24 -9.94 -2.98
C PRO A 53 14.27 -9.25 -3.94
N ASP A 54 14.77 -8.85 -5.10
CA ASP A 54 13.92 -8.36 -6.19
C ASP A 54 13.00 -9.50 -6.70
N PRO A 55 11.90 -9.16 -7.42
CA PRO A 55 11.02 -10.17 -7.99
C PRO A 55 11.75 -11.12 -8.93
N ASP A 56 11.32 -12.38 -8.98
CA ASP A 56 11.93 -13.41 -9.82
C ASP A 56 11.82 -13.06 -11.31
N ALA A 57 12.61 -13.72 -12.16
CA ALA A 57 12.60 -13.44 -13.60
C ALA A 57 11.18 -13.67 -14.19
N GLY A 58 10.64 -12.64 -14.84
CA GLY A 58 9.28 -12.63 -15.38
C GLY A 58 8.21 -12.09 -14.44
N GLU A 59 8.52 -11.92 -13.15
CA GLU A 59 7.63 -11.27 -12.19
C GLU A 59 7.86 -9.75 -12.14
N ARG A 60 6.79 -8.98 -11.96
CA ARG A 60 6.86 -7.51 -11.82
C ARG A 60 6.85 -7.03 -10.37
N GLN A 61 6.49 -7.88 -9.42
CA GLN A 61 6.32 -7.52 -8.03
C GLN A 61 6.56 -8.72 -7.11
N ALA A 62 7.21 -8.46 -5.98
CA ALA A 62 7.32 -9.36 -4.85
C ALA A 62 6.78 -8.63 -3.62
N ARG A 63 6.05 -9.33 -2.76
CA ARG A 63 5.52 -8.80 -1.50
C ARG A 63 6.02 -9.64 -0.35
N TYR A 64 6.55 -8.97 0.67
CA TYR A 64 7.05 -9.59 1.89
C TYR A 64 6.21 -9.16 3.09
N LEU A 65 5.76 -10.12 3.89
CA LEU A 65 5.13 -9.85 5.17
C LEU A 65 6.18 -9.40 6.18
N ILE A 66 5.98 -8.25 6.80
CA ILE A 66 6.93 -7.71 7.80
C ILE A 66 6.36 -7.86 9.21
N VAL A 67 5.13 -7.39 9.41
CA VAL A 67 4.41 -7.47 10.69
C VAL A 67 2.94 -7.71 10.37
N THR A 68 2.27 -8.54 11.18
CA THR A 68 0.81 -8.67 11.17
C THR A 68 0.34 -9.01 12.58
N ASP A 69 -0.85 -8.53 12.95
CA ASP A 69 -1.48 -9.01 14.17
C ASP A 69 -2.08 -10.42 13.98
N PRO A 70 -2.31 -11.18 15.07
CA PRO A 70 -2.89 -12.52 15.01
C PRO A 70 -4.30 -12.60 14.42
N ASP A 71 -5.06 -11.50 14.45
CA ASP A 71 -6.41 -11.38 13.89
C ASP A 71 -6.43 -10.76 12.49
N ASP A 72 -5.28 -10.70 11.83
CA ASP A 72 -5.07 -10.09 10.51
C ASP A 72 -5.38 -8.59 10.46
N SER A 73 -5.53 -7.92 11.61
CA SER A 73 -5.51 -6.46 11.66
C SER A 73 -4.07 -5.94 11.56
N PHE A 74 -3.93 -4.70 11.10
CA PHE A 74 -2.64 -3.99 11.07
C PHE A 74 -1.48 -4.79 10.45
N THR A 75 -1.49 -4.89 9.12
CA THR A 75 -0.48 -5.65 8.39
C THR A 75 0.47 -4.74 7.64
N LEU A 76 1.77 -4.85 7.94
CA LEU A 76 2.86 -4.16 7.25
C LEU A 76 3.51 -5.10 6.24
N TYR A 77 3.54 -4.65 4.99
CA TYR A 77 4.24 -5.32 3.90
C TYR A 77 5.38 -4.45 3.37
N LEU A 78 6.42 -5.11 2.84
CA LEU A 78 7.35 -4.49 1.90
C LEU A 78 6.99 -4.99 0.49
N ASN A 79 6.71 -4.07 -0.42
CA ASN A 79 6.55 -4.37 -1.85
C ASN A 79 7.82 -3.96 -2.59
N VAL A 80 8.38 -4.89 -3.36
CA VAL A 80 9.46 -4.64 -4.32
C VAL A 80 8.87 -4.74 -5.71
N MET A 81 8.93 -3.66 -6.49
CA MET A 81 8.22 -3.56 -7.78
C MET A 81 9.16 -3.10 -8.89
N ARG A 82 9.06 -3.73 -10.07
CA ARG A 82 9.88 -3.39 -11.25
C ARG A 82 9.22 -2.29 -12.08
N PRO A 83 10.01 -1.50 -12.84
CA PRO A 83 9.47 -0.59 -13.84
C PRO A 83 8.53 -1.28 -14.82
N GLY A 84 7.50 -0.55 -15.26
CA GLY A 84 6.42 -1.06 -16.10
C GLY A 84 5.37 -1.86 -15.33
N ASN A 85 5.52 -2.07 -14.02
CA ASN A 85 4.41 -2.54 -13.20
C ASN A 85 3.31 -1.47 -13.14
N ARG A 86 2.06 -1.89 -13.36
CA ARG A 86 0.89 -1.02 -13.38
C ARG A 86 -0.24 -1.71 -12.63
N ILE A 87 -0.80 -1.03 -11.64
CA ILE A 87 -2.01 -1.48 -10.95
C ILE A 87 -3.15 -0.55 -11.39
N PRO A 88 -4.22 -1.07 -12.03
CA PRO A 88 -5.35 -0.26 -12.46
C PRO A 88 -6.04 0.45 -11.29
N PRO A 89 -6.89 1.46 -11.53
CA PRO A 89 -7.61 2.14 -10.47
C PRO A 89 -8.33 1.15 -9.56
N HIS A 90 -8.15 1.25 -8.26
CA HIS A 90 -8.73 0.32 -7.28
C HIS A 90 -8.93 0.96 -5.92
N ASN A 91 -9.84 0.39 -5.12
CA ASN A 91 -10.01 0.73 -3.71
C ASN A 91 -9.37 -0.33 -2.78
N HIS A 92 -9.55 -0.13 -1.47
CA HIS A 92 -8.87 -0.91 -0.45
C HIS A 92 -9.80 -1.65 0.51
N THR A 93 -11.06 -1.23 0.69
CA THR A 93 -12.03 -1.80 1.68
C THR A 93 -11.58 -1.76 3.15
N THR A 94 -10.41 -1.17 3.37
CA THR A 94 -9.76 -0.84 4.64
C THR A 94 -8.83 0.34 4.36
N TRP A 95 -8.28 1.00 5.37
CA TRP A 95 -7.31 2.06 5.15
C TRP A 95 -5.92 1.52 4.79
N ALA A 96 -5.11 2.34 4.13
CA ALA A 96 -3.71 2.06 3.80
C ALA A 96 -2.81 3.30 3.98
N CYS A 97 -1.59 3.10 4.46
CA CYS A 97 -0.52 4.11 4.43
C CYS A 97 0.67 3.54 3.66
N ILE A 98 1.13 4.26 2.65
CA ILE A 98 2.19 3.83 1.75
C ILE A 98 3.35 4.82 1.84
N ALA A 99 4.55 4.33 2.15
CA ALA A 99 5.76 5.14 2.22
C ALA A 99 6.89 4.47 1.43
N ALA A 100 7.62 5.26 0.65
CA ALA A 100 8.76 4.76 -0.11
C ALA A 100 9.98 4.57 0.79
N VAL A 101 10.66 3.44 0.59
CA VAL A 101 12.04 3.23 1.04
C VAL A 101 13.00 3.71 -0.04
N GLU A 102 12.80 3.22 -1.27
CA GLU A 102 13.67 3.47 -2.42
C GLU A 102 12.82 3.65 -3.69
N GLY A 103 13.23 4.59 -4.54
CA GLY A 103 12.54 4.87 -5.80
C GLY A 103 11.27 5.70 -5.62
N ALA A 104 10.45 5.73 -6.67
CA ALA A 104 9.19 6.46 -6.67
C ALA A 104 8.06 5.64 -7.30
N GLU A 105 6.88 5.74 -6.70
CA GLU A 105 5.63 5.16 -7.17
C GLU A 105 4.67 6.28 -7.57
N HIS A 106 4.29 6.33 -8.85
CA HIS A 106 3.36 7.35 -9.33
C HIS A 106 1.93 6.90 -9.09
N ASN A 107 1.21 7.66 -8.26
CA ASN A 107 -0.18 7.39 -7.91
C ASN A 107 -1.10 8.40 -8.58
N THR A 108 -2.09 7.92 -9.33
CA THR A 108 -3.16 8.75 -9.88
C THR A 108 -4.42 8.55 -9.04
N LEU A 109 -5.03 9.64 -8.56
CA LEU A 109 -6.16 9.62 -7.63
C LEU A 109 -7.48 9.88 -8.35
N TYR A 110 -8.51 9.17 -7.92
CA TYR A 110 -9.83 9.24 -8.53
C TYR A 110 -10.93 9.39 -7.48
N GLU A 111 -12.05 9.98 -7.91
CA GLU A 111 -13.32 9.94 -7.20
C GLU A 111 -14.35 9.22 -8.06
N ARG A 112 -15.16 8.34 -7.44
CA ARG A 112 -16.28 7.68 -8.11
C ARG A 112 -17.47 8.64 -8.21
N THR A 113 -18.02 8.82 -9.41
CA THR A 113 -19.00 9.89 -9.71
C THR A 113 -20.41 9.41 -10.05
N ASP A 114 -20.65 8.10 -10.10
CA ASP A 114 -21.96 7.53 -10.44
C ASP A 114 -22.92 7.42 -9.24
N GLY A 115 -22.47 7.77 -8.04
CA GLY A 115 -23.24 7.68 -6.79
C GLY A 115 -23.51 6.25 -6.33
N ARG A 116 -22.82 5.24 -6.88
CA ARG A 116 -23.00 3.83 -6.52
C ARG A 116 -21.85 3.31 -5.68
N THR A 117 -22.07 2.17 -5.04
CA THR A 117 -21.06 1.37 -4.36
C THR A 117 -21.03 -0.03 -4.96
N GLY A 118 -19.97 -0.81 -4.70
CA GLY A 118 -19.86 -2.18 -5.21
C GLY A 118 -19.52 -2.28 -6.70
N ALA A 119 -19.51 -3.52 -7.20
CA ALA A 119 -19.23 -3.84 -8.60
C ALA A 119 -20.39 -3.45 -9.55
N GLY A 120 -20.11 -3.44 -10.86
CA GLY A 120 -21.05 -3.04 -11.91
C GLY A 120 -20.67 -1.69 -12.54
N PRO A 121 -21.60 -1.01 -13.24
CA PRO A 121 -21.30 0.28 -13.88
C PRO A 121 -20.69 1.27 -12.89
N ALA A 122 -19.60 1.92 -13.29
CA ALA A 122 -18.85 2.88 -12.48
C ALA A 122 -18.16 3.92 -13.35
N THR A 123 -18.29 5.19 -12.98
CA THR A 123 -17.54 6.29 -13.61
C THR A 123 -16.60 6.91 -12.59
N LEU A 124 -15.38 7.21 -13.03
CA LEU A 124 -14.35 7.84 -12.22
C LEU A 124 -13.96 9.20 -12.79
N ARG A 125 -13.65 10.14 -11.91
CA ARG A 125 -13.07 11.44 -12.24
C ARG A 125 -11.69 11.55 -11.62
N LEU A 126 -10.69 11.96 -12.40
CA LEU A 126 -9.36 12.29 -11.91
C LEU A 126 -9.43 13.45 -10.90
N THR A 127 -8.78 13.28 -9.75
CA THR A 127 -8.74 14.29 -8.68
C THR A 127 -7.34 14.78 -8.36
N GLY A 128 -6.30 14.04 -8.75
CA GLY A 128 -4.92 14.48 -8.57
C GLY A 128 -3.91 13.39 -8.82
N GLU A 129 -2.64 13.73 -8.61
CA GLU A 129 -1.50 12.81 -8.74
C GLU A 129 -0.55 13.01 -7.55
N VAL A 130 0.06 11.92 -7.11
CA VAL A 130 1.03 11.90 -6.01
C VAL A 130 2.18 10.98 -6.39
N ASP A 131 3.39 11.54 -6.43
CA ASP A 131 4.60 10.71 -6.46
C ASP A 131 4.99 10.36 -5.02
N VAL A 132 4.80 9.09 -4.67
CA VAL A 132 5.25 8.52 -3.40
C VAL A 132 6.74 8.22 -3.53
N GLN A 133 7.58 8.87 -2.72
CA GLN A 133 9.03 8.80 -2.76
C GLN A 133 9.61 9.01 -1.34
N PRO A 134 10.90 8.77 -1.08
CA PRO A 134 11.43 8.86 0.28
C PRO A 134 11.12 10.23 0.93
N GLY A 135 10.49 10.19 2.10
CA GLY A 135 10.02 11.38 2.82
C GLY A 135 8.68 11.98 2.36
N ARG A 136 8.00 11.35 1.40
CA ARG A 136 6.64 11.72 0.96
C ARG A 136 5.81 10.47 0.65
N GLY A 137 4.93 10.11 1.58
CA GLY A 137 3.98 9.01 1.46
C GLY A 137 2.58 9.42 0.99
N ILE A 138 1.66 8.46 1.01
CA ILE A 138 0.23 8.68 0.83
C ILE A 138 -0.60 7.86 1.84
N ALA A 139 -1.70 8.43 2.29
CA ALA A 139 -2.67 7.82 3.20
C ALA A 139 -4.05 7.74 2.54
N LEU A 140 -4.64 6.54 2.55
CA LEU A 140 -5.84 6.18 1.81
C LEU A 140 -6.88 5.59 2.76
N LEU A 141 -8.12 6.08 2.70
CA LEU A 141 -9.28 5.47 3.35
C LEU A 141 -9.80 4.29 2.51
N ALA A 142 -10.75 3.53 3.08
CA ALA A 142 -11.31 2.33 2.49
C ALA A 142 -11.80 2.49 1.03
N ASP A 143 -12.46 3.61 0.77
CA ASP A 143 -13.09 3.92 -0.51
C ASP A 143 -12.25 4.85 -1.40
N ASP A 144 -11.04 5.24 -0.96
CA ASP A 144 -10.15 6.00 -1.84
C ASP A 144 -9.70 5.13 -2.99
N ILE A 145 -9.71 5.74 -4.18
CA ILE A 145 -9.40 5.07 -5.43
C ILE A 145 -8.12 5.66 -5.99
N HIS A 146 -7.16 4.78 -6.27
CA HIS A 146 -5.95 5.17 -6.96
C HIS A 146 -5.50 4.13 -7.97
N SER A 147 -4.72 4.53 -8.94
CA SER A 147 -3.92 3.64 -9.79
C SER A 147 -2.45 3.89 -9.53
N VAL A 148 -1.63 2.87 -9.81
CA VAL A 148 -0.20 2.90 -9.55
C VAL A 148 0.55 2.61 -10.84
N GLU A 149 1.59 3.39 -11.10
CA GLU A 149 2.57 3.11 -12.15
C GLU A 149 4.00 3.22 -11.63
N ILE A 150 4.79 2.17 -11.89
CA ILE A 150 6.22 2.18 -11.59
C ILE A 150 6.97 2.56 -12.85
N ARG A 151 7.66 3.70 -12.80
CA ARG A 151 8.42 4.27 -13.92
C ARG A 151 9.92 4.11 -13.68
N GLY A 152 10.73 4.46 -14.68
CA GLY A 152 12.19 4.46 -14.59
C GLY A 152 12.84 3.13 -14.97
N GLU A 153 14.02 2.86 -14.42
CA GLU A 153 14.88 1.75 -14.85
C GLU A 153 15.23 0.75 -13.73
N GLN A 154 15.02 1.12 -12.48
CA GLN A 154 15.38 0.32 -11.31
C GLN A 154 14.13 -0.12 -10.53
N PRO A 155 14.17 -1.28 -9.86
CA PRO A 155 13.13 -1.67 -8.92
C PRO A 155 12.98 -0.65 -7.78
N ILE A 156 11.76 -0.51 -7.28
CA ILE A 156 11.43 0.34 -6.13
C ILE A 156 11.05 -0.51 -4.92
N ARG A 157 11.14 0.06 -3.72
CA ARG A 157 10.85 -0.63 -2.45
C ARG A 157 9.95 0.23 -1.58
N HIS A 158 8.74 -0.22 -1.30
CA HIS A 158 7.70 0.57 -0.62
C HIS A 158 7.09 -0.20 0.54
N LEU A 159 6.96 0.45 1.69
CA LEU A 159 6.21 -0.06 2.83
C LEU A 159 4.72 0.24 2.64
N HIS A 160 3.89 -0.78 2.76
CA HIS A 160 2.43 -0.64 2.72
C HIS A 160 1.87 -1.16 4.04
N PHE A 161 1.26 -0.28 4.82
CA PHE A 161 0.62 -0.61 6.07
C PHE A 161 -0.90 -0.55 5.91
N TYR A 162 -1.56 -1.68 6.12
CA TYR A 162 -3.00 -1.82 5.94
C TYR A 162 -3.70 -2.06 7.26
N GLY A 163 -4.94 -1.58 7.39
CA GLY A 163 -5.79 -1.91 8.53
C GLY A 163 -6.23 -3.38 8.59
N LYS A 164 -6.06 -4.13 7.50
CA LYS A 164 -6.30 -5.57 7.41
C LYS A 164 -5.34 -6.22 6.43
N ALA A 165 -5.01 -7.50 6.64
CA ALA A 165 -4.21 -8.27 5.70
C ALA A 165 -4.89 -8.36 4.34
N LEU A 166 -4.14 -8.10 3.26
CA LEU A 166 -4.63 -8.11 1.87
C LEU A 166 -5.29 -9.45 1.50
N GLU A 167 -4.83 -10.55 2.09
CA GLU A 167 -5.35 -11.91 1.90
C GLU A 167 -6.81 -12.06 2.36
N THR A 168 -7.26 -11.22 3.28
CA THR A 168 -8.63 -11.24 3.84
C THR A 168 -9.60 -10.34 3.07
N LEU A 169 -9.08 -9.51 2.14
CA LEU A 169 -9.86 -8.49 1.45
C LEU A 169 -10.48 -9.06 0.16
N SER A 170 -11.68 -9.64 0.29
CA SER A 170 -12.41 -10.27 -0.82
C SER A 170 -13.30 -9.30 -1.63
N GLU A 171 -13.55 -8.10 -1.11
CA GLU A 171 -14.54 -7.15 -1.66
C GLU A 171 -13.93 -5.94 -2.36
N ARG A 172 -12.59 -5.91 -2.49
CA ARG A 172 -11.90 -4.84 -3.21
C ARG A 172 -12.41 -4.76 -4.65
N LEU A 173 -12.43 -3.53 -5.16
CA LEU A 173 -12.85 -3.23 -6.52
C LEU A 173 -11.68 -2.70 -7.32
N MET A 174 -11.62 -3.13 -8.57
CA MET A 174 -10.81 -2.56 -9.64
C MET A 174 -11.77 -1.88 -10.62
N PHE A 175 -11.39 -0.72 -11.14
CA PHE A 175 -12.21 0.07 -12.05
C PHE A 175 -11.57 0.10 -13.43
N ASP A 176 -12.35 -0.32 -14.42
CA ASP A 176 -12.05 -0.27 -15.84
C ASP A 176 -12.58 1.06 -16.39
N LEU A 177 -11.66 1.96 -16.72
CA LEU A 177 -12.00 3.31 -17.20
C LEU A 177 -12.64 3.27 -18.59
N ASP A 178 -12.20 2.34 -19.45
CA ASP A 178 -12.68 2.24 -20.83
C ASP A 178 -14.08 1.60 -20.85
N ALA A 179 -14.29 0.56 -20.06
CA ALA A 179 -15.59 -0.10 -19.93
C ALA A 179 -16.56 0.66 -19.00
N CYS A 180 -16.09 1.65 -18.25
CA CYS A 180 -16.86 2.34 -17.21
C CYS A 180 -17.50 1.33 -16.22
N GLU A 181 -16.67 0.43 -15.67
CA GLU A 181 -17.13 -0.70 -14.87
C GLU A 181 -16.21 -0.98 -13.66
N ALA A 182 -16.79 -1.23 -12.50
CA ALA A 182 -16.11 -1.75 -11.32
C ALA A 182 -16.26 -3.27 -11.24
N LYS A 183 -15.16 -3.98 -10.98
CA LYS A 183 -15.11 -5.45 -10.88
C LYS A 183 -14.43 -5.86 -9.57
N PRO A 184 -14.78 -7.01 -8.97
CA PRO A 184 -14.00 -7.55 -7.86
C PRO A 184 -12.52 -7.69 -8.23
N MET A 185 -11.65 -7.11 -7.42
CA MET A 185 -10.21 -7.18 -7.56
C MET A 185 -9.70 -8.46 -6.92
N LYS A 186 -8.98 -9.27 -7.71
CA LYS A 186 -8.28 -10.45 -7.20
C LYS A 186 -6.87 -10.08 -6.79
N MET A 187 -6.36 -10.73 -5.74
CA MET A 187 -4.96 -10.60 -5.37
C MET A 187 -4.08 -11.23 -6.46
N ALA A 188 -3.19 -10.44 -7.05
CA ALA A 188 -2.35 -10.86 -8.17
C ALA A 188 -1.01 -11.49 -7.75
N VAL A 189 -0.55 -11.24 -6.52
CA VAL A 189 0.78 -11.62 -6.03
C VAL A 189 0.64 -12.29 -4.67
N ALA A 190 1.26 -13.45 -4.49
CA ALA A 190 1.31 -14.15 -3.21
C ALA A 190 2.32 -13.48 -2.27
N THR A 191 2.00 -13.42 -0.98
CA THR A 191 2.89 -12.84 0.04
C THR A 191 3.95 -13.86 0.47
N LYS A 192 5.22 -13.43 0.42
CA LYS A 192 6.38 -14.16 0.94
C LYS A 192 6.49 -13.89 2.46
N LYS A 193 6.79 -14.92 3.24
CA LYS A 193 7.00 -14.85 4.70
C LYS A 193 8.47 -14.96 5.06
#